data_AF-A0A9D8KX91-F1
#
_entry.id   AF-A0A9D8KX91-F1
#
_cell.length_a   1.000
_cell.length_b   1.000
_cell.length_c   1.000
_cell.angle_alpha   90.00
_cell.angle_beta   90.00
_cell.angle_gamma   90.00
#
_symmetry.space_group_name_H-M   'P 1'
#
loop_
_entity.id
_entity.type
_entity.pdbx_description
1 polymer ?
#
loop_
_entity_poly.entity_id
_entity_poly.type
_entity_poly.pdbx_seq_one_letter_code
_entity_poly.pdbx_strand_id
1 'polypeptide(L)'
;MSISTSLRWLLLPLLALPVANGSSAPQTAPAAPPTADAVPVPAPAAPAATPQAPATVWSGAAWPWQRASTLAQLGRRQDTLLSGIRNTTTFEFQVRRDRLVRAAELDLGFTPSPSLLPTLSHLRVYLNDALMDVVPIGNDQLGRPVQAKVPLDARLIADFNQVRLEFVGHYTDVCEEPTHSSLWVNLSSNTTLRLGGQPLAMQDDLANFPLPFFDPRDSARLELPVVFAGSPSVAQQRAAALMASYFGGMAGWWRQARFPVSFDRLPAQGHAVVMAVNGRFPSVIADHAPVKGPVIELLSLPDDPQRKLLLVLGRNDEDLQTAVSAIAAGNALFRGTRVQVDEVKPLAPRKPYDAPNWVRTDRAVRFAELLDYPQQLRASGIAPQPIVLNLNLPLDLF
;
A
#
# COMPACT_ATOMS: atom_id res chain seq x y z
N MET A 1 -46.58 -39.16 -28.66
CA MET A 1 -46.09 -39.54 -30.00
C MET A 1 -44.80 -38.75 -30.23
N SER A 2 -43.66 -39.31 -30.63
CA SER A 2 -43.36 -40.29 -31.71
C SER A 2 -43.37 -39.66 -33.10
N ILE A 3 -42.16 -39.45 -33.64
CA ILE A 3 -41.68 -39.42 -35.05
C ILE A 3 -40.23 -38.87 -35.00
N SER A 4 -39.28 -39.26 -35.86
CA SER A 4 -38.78 -40.59 -36.25
C SER A 4 -37.43 -40.37 -36.98
N THR A 5 -36.52 -41.35 -36.92
CA THR A 5 -35.44 -41.70 -37.90
C THR A 5 -35.02 -40.64 -38.95
N SER A 6 -33.77 -40.16 -39.00
CA SER A 6 -32.51 -40.90 -39.25
C SER A 6 -32.41 -41.59 -40.62
N LEU A 7 -31.52 -41.09 -41.49
CA LEU A 7 -30.83 -41.91 -42.50
C LEU A 7 -29.42 -41.34 -42.81
N ARG A 8 -28.57 -42.15 -43.45
CA ARG A 8 -27.11 -41.94 -43.69
C ARG A 8 -26.78 -42.24 -45.17
N TRP A 9 -25.48 -42.20 -45.51
CA TRP A 9 -24.83 -42.75 -46.73
C TRP A 9 -24.86 -41.86 -47.99
N LEU A 10 -23.86 -41.90 -48.90
CA LEU A 10 -22.39 -41.90 -48.76
C LEU A 10 -21.71 -41.72 -50.16
N LEU A 11 -20.54 -41.06 -50.18
CA LEU A 11 -19.45 -41.12 -51.19
C LEU A 11 -19.62 -40.53 -52.62
N LEU A 12 -18.45 -40.25 -53.22
CA LEU A 12 -18.19 -39.72 -54.57
C LEU A 12 -18.10 -40.86 -55.62
N PRO A 13 -18.02 -40.51 -56.92
CA PRO A 13 -16.83 -40.87 -57.69
C PRO A 13 -16.09 -39.68 -58.34
N LEU A 14 -14.93 -39.97 -58.94
CA LEU A 14 -13.96 -39.01 -59.50
C LEU A 14 -13.82 -39.13 -61.03
N LEU A 15 -12.96 -38.27 -61.61
CA LEU A 15 -12.19 -38.42 -62.87
C LEU A 15 -12.82 -38.08 -64.24
N ALA A 16 -12.33 -36.98 -64.81
CA ALA A 16 -11.83 -36.90 -66.20
C ALA A 16 -10.73 -35.81 -66.31
N LEU A 17 -9.63 -36.09 -67.04
CA LEU A 17 -8.50 -35.18 -67.32
C LEU A 17 -7.89 -35.55 -68.69
N PRO A 18 -7.40 -34.57 -69.48
CA PRO A 18 -5.94 -34.39 -69.74
C PRO A 18 -5.47 -32.91 -69.51
N VAL A 19 -4.22 -32.53 -69.18
CA VAL A 19 -2.85 -32.83 -69.75
C VAL A 19 -2.63 -32.10 -71.10
N ALA A 20 -1.54 -31.37 -71.45
CA ALA A 20 -0.19 -31.03 -70.90
C ALA A 20 0.34 -29.72 -71.61
N ASN A 21 1.56 -29.14 -71.44
CA ASN A 21 2.57 -28.98 -70.37
C ASN A 21 3.72 -28.03 -70.87
N GLY A 22 4.48 -27.37 -69.96
CA GLY A 22 5.83 -26.81 -70.22
C GLY A 22 5.93 -25.30 -70.56
N SER A 23 7.04 -24.58 -70.31
CA SER A 23 8.31 -24.88 -69.61
C SER A 23 8.99 -23.57 -69.13
N SER A 24 9.99 -23.64 -68.23
CA SER A 24 10.82 -22.50 -67.75
C SER A 24 12.22 -22.50 -68.42
N ALA A 25 13.18 -21.57 -68.22
CA ALA A 25 13.43 -20.48 -67.24
C ALA A 25 14.29 -19.36 -67.95
N PRO A 26 15.05 -18.41 -67.34
CA PRO A 26 15.31 -18.07 -65.91
C PRO A 26 15.23 -16.54 -65.59
N GLN A 27 15.84 -16.10 -64.47
CA GLN A 27 15.83 -14.73 -63.93
C GLN A 27 16.92 -13.80 -64.49
N THR A 28 16.68 -12.47 -64.46
CA THR A 28 17.69 -11.39 -64.31
C THR A 28 17.03 -10.11 -63.79
N ALA A 29 17.83 -9.17 -63.27
CA ALA A 29 17.43 -7.84 -62.81
C ALA A 29 18.67 -6.91 -62.80
N PRO A 30 18.58 -5.58 -62.58
CA PRO A 30 17.42 -4.67 -62.65
C PRO A 30 17.64 -3.48 -63.63
N ALA A 31 16.59 -2.71 -63.97
CA ALA A 31 16.73 -1.37 -64.56
C ALA A 31 15.48 -0.48 -64.34
N ALA A 32 15.71 0.83 -64.25
CA ALA A 32 14.75 1.94 -64.25
C ALA A 32 15.43 3.13 -64.97
N PRO A 33 14.76 4.24 -65.36
CA PRO A 33 13.37 4.66 -65.12
C PRO A 33 12.59 4.77 -66.46
N PRO A 34 11.66 5.72 -66.78
CA PRO A 34 11.52 7.13 -66.37
C PRO A 34 10.26 7.46 -65.54
N THR A 35 10.22 8.70 -65.02
CA THR A 35 9.08 9.31 -64.32
C THR A 35 7.91 9.63 -65.26
N ALA A 36 6.69 9.63 -64.71
CA ALA A 36 5.49 10.23 -65.31
C ALA A 36 4.70 10.99 -64.23
N ASP A 37 3.94 12.01 -64.63
CA ASP A 37 3.43 13.05 -63.72
C ASP A 37 2.34 12.61 -62.73
N ALA A 38 2.23 13.37 -61.65
CA ALA A 38 1.40 13.04 -60.49
C ALA A 38 -0.10 13.30 -60.69
N VAL A 39 -0.91 12.29 -60.36
CA VAL A 39 -2.33 12.48 -60.04
C VAL A 39 -2.45 12.77 -58.53
N PRO A 40 -3.16 13.82 -58.10
CA PRO A 40 -3.30 14.13 -56.68
C PRO A 40 -4.18 13.10 -55.97
N VAL A 41 -3.55 12.24 -55.15
CA VAL A 41 -4.24 11.32 -54.25
C VAL A 41 -4.89 12.12 -53.11
N PRO A 42 -6.18 11.91 -52.78
CA PRO A 42 -6.81 12.58 -51.66
C PRO A 42 -6.14 12.15 -50.35
N ALA A 43 -5.74 13.12 -49.52
CA ALA A 43 -5.11 12.83 -48.24
C ALA A 43 -6.06 12.05 -47.30
N PRO A 44 -5.57 11.05 -46.56
CA PRO A 44 -6.40 10.34 -45.58
C PRO A 44 -6.86 11.32 -44.50
N ALA A 45 -8.17 11.35 -44.25
CA ALA A 45 -8.73 12.18 -43.18
C ALA A 45 -8.15 11.76 -41.83
N ALA A 46 -7.61 12.73 -41.08
CA ALA A 46 -7.11 12.47 -39.73
C ALA A 46 -8.25 11.93 -38.85
N PRO A 47 -8.02 10.90 -38.02
CA PRO A 47 -9.05 10.36 -37.14
C PRO A 47 -9.50 11.46 -36.18
N ALA A 48 -10.81 11.77 -36.20
CA ALA A 48 -11.38 12.74 -35.29
C ALA A 48 -11.15 12.30 -33.84
N ALA A 49 -10.47 13.13 -33.05
CA ALA A 49 -10.22 12.84 -31.65
C ALA A 49 -11.55 12.72 -30.91
N THR A 50 -11.86 11.53 -30.39
CA THR A 50 -13.01 11.33 -29.52
C THR A 50 -12.89 12.24 -28.32
N PRO A 51 -13.93 13.02 -27.96
CA PRO A 51 -13.90 13.83 -26.75
C PRO A 51 -13.74 12.90 -25.53
N GLN A 52 -12.54 12.88 -24.95
CA GLN A 52 -12.34 12.23 -23.66
C GLN A 52 -13.15 13.02 -22.63
N ALA A 53 -14.21 12.41 -22.12
CA ALA A 53 -14.98 12.99 -21.02
C ALA A 53 -14.00 13.34 -19.87
N PRO A 54 -14.09 14.55 -19.29
CA PRO A 54 -13.13 14.97 -18.29
C PRO A 54 -13.17 14.01 -17.11
N ALA A 55 -12.08 13.29 -16.87
CA ALA A 55 -12.00 12.31 -15.80
C ALA A 55 -12.24 13.01 -14.47
N THR A 56 -13.35 12.69 -13.79
CA THR A 56 -13.79 13.39 -12.57
C THR A 56 -12.68 13.37 -11.53
N VAL A 57 -12.01 14.51 -11.37
CA VAL A 57 -10.90 14.66 -10.43
C VAL A 57 -11.46 14.62 -9.02
N TRP A 58 -11.16 13.53 -8.32
CA TRP A 58 -11.54 13.33 -6.92
C TRP A 58 -11.10 14.52 -6.06
N SER A 59 -12.02 15.07 -5.26
CA SER A 59 -11.80 16.29 -4.47
C SER A 59 -10.63 16.19 -3.48
N GLY A 60 -10.26 14.98 -3.04
CA GLY A 60 -9.06 14.73 -2.25
C GLY A 60 -7.75 15.08 -2.96
N ALA A 61 -7.72 15.15 -4.29
CA ALA A 61 -6.54 15.50 -5.08
C ALA A 61 -6.13 16.98 -4.96
N ALA A 62 -6.98 17.84 -4.39
CA ALA A 62 -6.65 19.24 -4.09
C ALA A 62 -5.85 19.41 -2.78
N TRP A 63 -5.72 18.36 -1.96
CA TRP A 63 -5.04 18.43 -0.67
C TRP A 63 -3.56 18.04 -0.77
N PRO A 64 -2.66 18.66 0.03
CA PRO A 64 -1.20 18.48 -0.09
C PRO A 64 -0.69 17.12 0.42
N TRP A 65 -1.45 16.43 1.29
CA TRP A 65 -1.19 15.03 1.61
C TRP A 65 -2.29 14.14 1.00
N GLN A 66 -1.85 13.10 0.31
CA GLN A 66 -2.71 12.14 -0.37
C GLN A 66 -2.18 10.73 -0.12
N ARG A 67 -3.09 9.78 0.04
CA ARG A 67 -2.80 8.35 0.19
C ARG A 67 -3.83 7.53 -0.58
N ALA A 68 -3.36 6.65 -1.45
CA ALA A 68 -4.14 5.52 -1.94
C ALA A 68 -3.66 4.25 -1.22
N SER A 69 -4.57 3.33 -0.90
CA SER A 69 -4.23 2.02 -0.34
C SER A 69 -5.24 0.97 -0.78
N THR A 70 -4.76 -0.11 -1.41
CA THR A 70 -5.63 -1.22 -1.84
C THR A 70 -6.02 -2.09 -0.65
N LEU A 71 -7.11 -2.87 -0.76
CA LEU A 71 -7.46 -3.84 0.29
C LEU A 71 -6.33 -4.87 0.51
N ALA A 72 -5.59 -5.24 -0.54
CA ALA A 72 -4.39 -6.07 -0.42
C ALA A 72 -3.30 -5.45 0.47
N GLN A 73 -3.10 -4.13 0.41
CA GLN A 73 -2.19 -3.38 1.28
C GLN A 73 -2.75 -3.19 2.70
N LEU A 74 -4.08 -3.23 2.86
CA LEU A 74 -4.78 -3.26 4.16
C LEU A 74 -5.00 -4.71 4.67
N GLY A 75 -4.24 -5.69 4.15
CA GLY A 75 -4.19 -7.07 4.66
C GLY A 75 -5.14 -8.07 3.98
N ARG A 76 -6.10 -7.63 3.16
CA ARG A 76 -6.99 -8.50 2.36
C ARG A 76 -6.34 -8.83 1.01
N ARG A 77 -5.27 -9.63 1.04
CA ARG A 77 -4.41 -9.98 -0.11
C ARG A 77 -5.09 -10.83 -1.21
N GLN A 78 -6.35 -11.21 -1.02
CA GLN A 78 -7.14 -12.02 -1.95
C GLN A 78 -8.55 -11.43 -2.04
N ASP A 79 -9.21 -11.65 -3.17
CA ASP A 79 -10.59 -11.24 -3.38
C ASP A 79 -11.51 -11.94 -2.37
N THR A 80 -12.53 -11.22 -1.91
CA THR A 80 -13.43 -11.67 -0.83
C THR A 80 -14.81 -11.98 -1.38
N LEU A 81 -15.14 -13.28 -1.42
CA LEU A 81 -16.48 -13.74 -1.78
C LEU A 81 -17.47 -13.44 -0.65
N LEU A 82 -18.42 -12.54 -0.92
CA LEU A 82 -19.63 -12.36 -0.13
C LEU A 82 -20.73 -13.28 -0.67
N SER A 83 -21.55 -13.84 0.22
CA SER A 83 -22.70 -14.68 -0.13
C SER A 83 -23.88 -14.49 0.83
N GLY A 84 -25.06 -15.04 0.56
CA GLY A 84 -26.24 -14.88 1.42
C GLY A 84 -26.01 -15.18 2.91
N ILE A 85 -25.23 -16.22 3.23
CA ILE A 85 -24.83 -16.56 4.62
C ILE A 85 -23.54 -15.88 5.12
N ARG A 86 -22.71 -15.33 4.22
CA ARG A 86 -21.46 -14.62 4.52
C ARG A 86 -21.52 -13.24 3.85
N ASN A 87 -22.56 -12.48 4.16
CA ASN A 87 -22.90 -11.28 3.40
C ASN A 87 -22.03 -10.06 3.76
N THR A 88 -21.30 -10.13 4.87
CA THR A 88 -20.59 -9.00 5.46
C THR A 88 -19.08 -9.22 5.43
N THR A 89 -18.32 -8.20 5.02
CA THR A 89 -16.87 -8.11 5.24
C THR A 89 -16.51 -6.77 5.87
N THR A 90 -15.42 -6.75 6.64
CA THR A 90 -14.87 -5.52 7.24
C THR A 90 -13.38 -5.47 6.94
N PHE A 91 -12.88 -4.29 6.60
CA PHE A 91 -11.45 -3.99 6.57
C PHE A 91 -11.15 -2.75 7.40
N GLU A 92 -9.94 -2.67 7.93
CA GLU A 92 -9.52 -1.62 8.85
C GLU A 92 -8.50 -0.71 8.19
N PHE A 93 -8.55 0.59 8.50
CA PHE A 93 -7.50 1.53 8.15
C PHE A 93 -7.23 2.48 9.31
N GLN A 94 -5.99 2.94 9.39
CA GLN A 94 -5.51 3.77 10.49
C GLN A 94 -4.90 5.05 9.92
N VAL A 95 -5.00 6.14 10.70
CA VAL A 95 -4.54 7.47 10.30
C VAL A 95 -3.39 7.90 11.21
N ARG A 96 -2.35 8.46 10.57
CA ARG A 96 -1.17 9.00 11.24
C ARG A 96 -1.52 10.19 12.12
N ARG A 97 -0.91 10.29 13.30
CA ARG A 97 -1.12 11.39 14.25
C ARG A 97 -0.68 12.76 13.70
N ASP A 98 0.21 12.79 12.72
CA ASP A 98 0.63 14.01 11.99
C ASP A 98 -0.23 14.33 10.75
N ARG A 99 -1.42 13.74 10.60
CA ARG A 99 -2.31 13.93 9.44
C ARG A 99 -3.77 14.15 9.86
N LEU A 100 -4.45 15.07 9.19
CA LEU A 100 -5.90 15.28 9.29
C LEU A 100 -6.56 15.02 7.94
N VAL A 101 -7.40 13.98 7.85
CA VAL A 101 -8.17 13.69 6.64
C VAL A 101 -9.23 14.78 6.43
N ARG A 102 -9.44 15.16 5.17
CA ARG A 102 -10.39 16.19 4.74
C ARG A 102 -11.33 15.70 3.63
N ALA A 103 -10.91 14.70 2.86
CA ALA A 103 -11.72 14.01 1.87
C ALA A 103 -11.35 12.52 1.86
N ALA A 104 -12.34 11.65 1.66
CA ALA A 104 -12.12 10.22 1.50
C ALA A 104 -13.07 9.64 0.43
N GLU A 105 -12.57 8.68 -0.34
CA GLU A 105 -13.30 7.98 -1.41
C GLU A 105 -12.88 6.50 -1.40
N LEU A 106 -13.85 5.61 -1.55
CA LEU A 106 -13.62 4.19 -1.80
C LEU A 106 -13.91 3.90 -3.27
N ASP A 107 -12.87 3.56 -4.02
CA ASP A 107 -12.97 3.07 -5.40
C ASP A 107 -13.21 1.55 -5.33
N LEU A 108 -14.49 1.17 -5.33
CA LEU A 108 -15.02 -0.14 -4.98
C LEU A 108 -15.13 -1.04 -6.21
N GLY A 109 -14.22 -2.00 -6.33
CA GLY A 109 -14.16 -2.97 -7.41
C GLY A 109 -14.79 -4.30 -7.02
N PHE A 110 -15.85 -4.74 -7.69
CA PHE A 110 -16.56 -5.99 -7.38
C PHE A 110 -17.16 -6.65 -8.62
N THR A 111 -17.40 -7.97 -8.56
CA THR A 111 -18.11 -8.73 -9.60
C THR A 111 -19.37 -9.35 -9.00
N PRO A 112 -20.58 -8.93 -9.40
CA PRO A 112 -21.83 -9.55 -8.96
C PRO A 112 -22.12 -10.83 -9.74
N SER A 113 -22.78 -11.79 -9.07
CA SER A 113 -23.30 -13.00 -9.71
C SER A 113 -24.24 -12.67 -10.88
N PRO A 114 -24.19 -13.42 -12.00
CA PRO A 114 -25.05 -13.19 -13.16
C PRO A 114 -26.54 -13.51 -12.93
N SER A 115 -26.89 -14.08 -11.78
CA SER A 115 -28.24 -14.53 -11.41
C SER A 115 -28.89 -13.71 -10.29
N LEU A 116 -28.41 -12.49 -10.04
CA LEU A 116 -29.01 -11.57 -9.07
C LEU A 116 -30.12 -10.72 -9.71
N LEU A 117 -31.12 -10.36 -8.90
CA LEU A 117 -32.16 -9.39 -9.24
C LEU A 117 -31.65 -7.96 -9.03
N PRO A 118 -31.38 -7.16 -10.09
CA PRO A 118 -30.66 -5.88 -9.97
C PRO A 118 -31.47 -4.78 -9.27
N THR A 119 -32.80 -4.84 -9.35
CA THR A 119 -33.71 -3.90 -8.67
C THR A 119 -33.75 -4.04 -7.15
N LEU A 120 -33.29 -5.18 -6.62
CA LEU A 120 -33.30 -5.49 -5.19
C LEU A 120 -31.87 -5.62 -4.63
N SER A 121 -30.92 -6.11 -5.43
CA SER A 121 -29.58 -6.45 -4.96
C SER A 121 -28.63 -5.25 -4.92
N HIS A 122 -27.95 -5.05 -3.79
CA HIS A 122 -27.12 -3.89 -3.53
C HIS A 122 -26.00 -4.16 -2.50
N LEU A 123 -25.01 -3.28 -2.45
CA LEU A 123 -23.94 -3.25 -1.45
C LEU A 123 -24.10 -2.00 -0.56
N ARG A 124 -24.22 -2.20 0.75
CA ARG A 124 -24.30 -1.12 1.74
C ARG A 124 -22.90 -0.88 2.32
N VAL A 125 -22.41 0.35 2.25
CA VAL A 125 -21.05 0.71 2.69
C VAL A 125 -21.14 1.55 3.96
N TYR A 126 -20.52 1.10 5.04
CA TYR A 126 -20.46 1.79 6.32
C TYR A 126 -19.03 2.21 6.65
N LEU A 127 -18.87 3.39 7.26
CA LEU A 127 -17.66 3.84 7.91
C LEU A 127 -17.97 4.03 9.40
N ASN A 128 -17.24 3.33 10.27
CA ASN A 128 -17.41 3.43 11.74
C ASN A 128 -18.88 3.34 12.17
N ASP A 129 -19.54 2.26 11.71
CA ASP A 129 -20.98 1.95 11.84
C ASP A 129 -21.99 2.91 11.18
N ALA A 130 -21.59 4.10 10.73
CA ALA A 130 -22.47 4.99 9.97
C ALA A 130 -22.56 4.57 8.48
N LEU A 131 -23.78 4.47 7.95
CA LEU A 131 -24.03 4.18 6.54
C LEU A 131 -23.58 5.39 5.68
N MET A 132 -22.66 5.16 4.75
CA MET A 132 -22.12 6.17 3.83
C MET A 132 -22.91 6.20 2.52
N ASP A 133 -23.14 5.03 1.93
CA ASP A 133 -23.81 4.91 0.63
C ASP A 133 -24.41 3.50 0.43
N VAL A 134 -25.30 3.38 -0.55
CA VAL A 134 -25.92 2.13 -0.99
C VAL A 134 -25.71 2.01 -2.50
N VAL A 135 -24.78 1.15 -2.90
CA VAL A 135 -24.42 0.91 -4.31
C VAL A 135 -25.38 -0.14 -4.90
N PRO A 136 -26.30 0.23 -5.82
CA PRO A 136 -27.16 -0.73 -6.50
C PRO A 136 -26.37 -1.52 -7.53
N ILE A 137 -26.79 -2.76 -7.81
CA ILE A 137 -26.24 -3.59 -8.87
C ILE A 137 -27.06 -3.34 -10.15
N GLY A 138 -26.39 -3.08 -11.28
CA GLY A 138 -27.05 -2.83 -12.58
C GLY A 138 -27.34 -4.10 -13.39
N ASN A 139 -28.35 -4.07 -14.27
CA ASN A 139 -28.65 -5.18 -15.20
C ASN A 139 -27.47 -5.47 -16.16
N ASP A 140 -26.75 -4.42 -16.57
CA ASP A 140 -25.58 -4.43 -17.46
C ASP A 140 -24.28 -4.89 -16.78
N GLN A 141 -24.29 -4.92 -15.44
CA GLN A 141 -23.15 -5.23 -14.56
C GLN A 141 -23.07 -6.70 -14.17
N LEU A 142 -24.16 -7.45 -14.32
CA LEU A 142 -24.30 -8.86 -13.95
C LEU A 142 -23.19 -9.73 -14.60
N GLY A 143 -22.45 -10.47 -13.76
CA GLY A 143 -21.37 -11.35 -14.18
C GLY A 143 -20.09 -10.66 -14.69
N ARG A 144 -19.94 -9.34 -14.49
CA ARG A 144 -18.81 -8.55 -15.00
C ARG A 144 -18.13 -7.75 -13.88
N PRO A 145 -16.83 -7.40 -13.99
CA PRO A 145 -16.20 -6.47 -13.06
C PRO A 145 -16.84 -5.07 -13.13
N VAL A 146 -17.25 -4.56 -11.97
CA VAL A 146 -17.84 -3.24 -11.74
C VAL A 146 -16.85 -2.39 -10.94
N GLN A 147 -16.86 -1.08 -11.17
CA GLN A 147 -16.21 -0.08 -10.31
C GLN A 147 -17.25 0.94 -9.86
N ALA A 148 -17.35 1.20 -8.56
CA ALA A 148 -18.24 2.20 -7.98
C ALA A 148 -17.45 3.13 -7.04
N LYS A 149 -17.66 4.45 -7.14
CA LYS A 149 -16.98 5.43 -6.28
C LYS A 149 -17.90 5.87 -5.15
N VAL A 150 -17.59 5.42 -3.94
CA VAL A 150 -18.35 5.75 -2.73
C VAL A 150 -17.62 6.87 -1.97
N PRO A 151 -18.21 8.06 -1.82
CA PRO A 151 -17.64 9.10 -0.96
C PRO A 151 -17.76 8.68 0.51
N LEU A 152 -16.74 8.99 1.31
CA LEU A 152 -16.71 8.69 2.74
C LEU A 152 -16.59 10.00 3.54
N ASP A 153 -17.42 10.17 4.57
CA ASP A 153 -17.41 11.40 5.36
C ASP A 153 -16.16 11.49 6.25
N ALA A 154 -15.22 12.35 5.86
CA ALA A 154 -13.97 12.58 6.58
C ALA A 154 -14.16 13.07 8.03
N ARG A 155 -15.35 13.57 8.41
CA ARG A 155 -15.68 13.97 9.79
C ARG A 155 -15.85 12.78 10.74
N LEU A 156 -16.12 11.60 10.19
CA LEU A 156 -16.27 10.35 10.95
C LEU A 156 -14.96 9.56 11.04
N ILE A 157 -13.88 10.04 10.40
CA ILE A 157 -12.57 9.38 10.41
C ILE A 157 -11.81 9.74 11.68
N ALA A 158 -11.45 8.72 12.45
CA ALA A 158 -10.66 8.80 13.67
C ALA A 158 -9.26 8.19 13.47
N ASP A 159 -8.53 7.98 14.57
CA ASP A 159 -7.22 7.30 14.57
C ASP A 159 -7.29 5.87 14.00
N PHE A 160 -8.34 5.13 14.36
CA PHE A 160 -8.63 3.76 13.93
C PHE A 160 -10.00 3.74 13.29
N ASN A 161 -10.14 3.09 12.13
CA ASN A 161 -11.36 3.11 11.34
C ASN A 161 -11.68 1.72 10.79
N GLN A 162 -12.97 1.41 10.73
CA GLN A 162 -13.50 0.20 10.12
C GLN A 162 -14.44 0.59 8.98
N VAL A 163 -14.18 0.03 7.80
CA VAL A 163 -15.13 0.06 6.67
C VAL A 163 -15.77 -1.31 6.59
N ARG A 164 -17.09 -1.35 6.75
CA ARG A 164 -17.91 -2.56 6.59
C ARG A 164 -18.67 -2.49 5.28
N LEU A 165 -18.63 -3.57 4.51
CA LEU A 165 -19.50 -3.79 3.37
C LEU A 165 -20.46 -4.92 3.69
N GLU A 166 -21.75 -4.67 3.44
CA GLU A 166 -22.85 -5.61 3.64
C GLU A 166 -23.54 -5.83 2.28
N PHE A 167 -23.53 -7.07 1.81
CA PHE A 167 -24.26 -7.51 0.64
C PHE A 167 -25.72 -7.80 1.01
N VAL A 168 -26.63 -7.18 0.28
CA VAL A 168 -28.05 -7.54 0.27
C VAL A 168 -28.32 -8.06 -1.14
N GLY A 169 -28.52 -9.36 -1.26
CA GLY A 169 -28.59 -10.05 -2.54
C GLY A 169 -29.88 -10.84 -2.65
N HIS A 170 -30.52 -10.74 -3.81
CA HIS A 170 -31.76 -11.44 -4.14
C HIS A 170 -31.61 -12.13 -5.51
N TYR A 171 -32.22 -13.30 -5.68
CA TYR A 171 -32.22 -14.10 -6.93
C TYR A 171 -33.62 -14.56 -7.37
N THR A 172 -34.64 -14.45 -6.50
CA THR A 172 -36.05 -14.72 -6.82
C THR A 172 -36.95 -13.87 -5.93
N ASP A 173 -38.05 -13.34 -6.48
CA ASP A 173 -39.00 -12.51 -5.73
C ASP A 173 -39.79 -13.29 -4.65
N VAL A 174 -39.70 -14.63 -4.65
CA VAL A 174 -40.47 -15.53 -3.78
C VAL A 174 -39.61 -16.69 -3.28
N CYS A 175 -39.66 -16.94 -1.95
CA CYS A 175 -39.06 -18.08 -1.25
C CYS A 175 -37.56 -18.29 -1.51
N GLU A 176 -36.75 -17.32 -1.13
CA GLU A 176 -35.29 -17.38 -1.22
C GLU A 176 -34.64 -18.30 -0.19
N GLU A 177 -33.66 -19.09 -0.63
CA GLU A 177 -32.79 -19.89 0.23
C GLU A 177 -31.45 -19.14 0.45
N PRO A 178 -31.11 -18.69 1.69
CA PRO A 178 -29.89 -17.93 1.96
C PRO A 178 -28.57 -18.64 1.62
N THR A 179 -28.58 -19.97 1.52
CA THR A 179 -27.42 -20.77 1.09
C THR A 179 -27.31 -20.97 -0.43
N HIS A 180 -28.25 -20.44 -1.22
CA HIS A 180 -28.32 -20.69 -2.66
C HIS A 180 -27.08 -20.19 -3.42
N SER A 181 -26.51 -21.04 -4.29
CA SER A 181 -25.23 -20.79 -4.98
C SER A 181 -25.25 -19.62 -5.98
N SER A 182 -26.41 -19.05 -6.28
CA SER A 182 -26.56 -17.83 -7.07
C SER A 182 -26.31 -16.55 -6.26
N LEU A 183 -26.43 -16.58 -4.93
CA LEU A 183 -26.28 -15.42 -4.06
C LEU A 183 -24.80 -15.15 -3.76
N TRP A 184 -24.09 -14.46 -4.67
CA TRP A 184 -22.72 -14.01 -4.42
C TRP A 184 -22.34 -12.68 -5.07
N VAL A 185 -21.39 -12.00 -4.44
CA VAL A 185 -20.59 -10.89 -4.99
C VAL A 185 -19.12 -11.14 -4.63
N ASN A 186 -18.22 -11.10 -5.60
CA ASN A 186 -16.78 -11.18 -5.33
C ASN A 186 -16.17 -9.78 -5.24
N LEU A 187 -15.74 -9.37 -4.04
CA LEU A 187 -15.09 -8.08 -3.80
C LEU A 187 -13.60 -8.16 -4.18
N SER A 188 -13.14 -7.32 -5.11
CA SER A 188 -11.74 -7.35 -5.53
C SER A 188 -10.81 -6.73 -4.49
N SER A 189 -9.70 -7.42 -4.24
CA SER A 189 -8.55 -6.98 -3.43
C SER A 189 -7.86 -5.72 -3.96
N ASN A 190 -8.13 -5.34 -5.22
CA ASN A 190 -7.70 -4.09 -5.84
C ASN A 190 -8.60 -2.88 -5.53
N THR A 191 -9.74 -3.08 -4.85
CA THR A 191 -10.55 -2.00 -4.27
C THR A 191 -9.64 -1.05 -3.49
N THR A 192 -9.76 0.26 -3.73
CA THR A 192 -8.78 1.25 -3.29
C THR A 192 -9.43 2.32 -2.42
N LEU A 193 -8.98 2.40 -1.17
CA LEU A 193 -9.28 3.52 -0.28
C LEU A 193 -8.36 4.70 -0.62
N ARG A 194 -8.96 5.88 -0.82
CA ARG A 194 -8.27 7.13 -1.11
C ARG A 194 -8.54 8.12 0.01
N LEU A 195 -7.48 8.67 0.62
CA LEU A 195 -7.54 9.66 1.70
C LEU A 195 -6.76 10.91 1.28
N GLY A 196 -7.40 12.07 1.32
CA GLY A 196 -6.81 13.38 1.03
C GLY A 196 -6.94 14.28 2.24
N GLY A 197 -5.91 15.06 2.57
CA GLY A 197 -5.89 15.87 3.78
C GLY A 197 -4.67 16.75 3.96
N GLN A 198 -4.61 17.39 5.13
CA GLN A 198 -3.50 18.25 5.53
C GLN A 198 -2.56 17.53 6.50
N PRO A 199 -1.24 17.80 6.47
CA PRO A 199 -0.37 17.48 7.58
C PRO A 199 -0.72 18.34 8.81
N LEU A 200 -0.22 17.95 9.97
CA LEU A 200 -0.33 18.67 11.24
C LEU A 200 1.06 18.92 11.82
N ALA A 201 1.29 20.13 12.31
CA ALA A 201 2.49 20.44 13.08
C ALA A 201 2.40 19.78 14.46
N MET A 202 3.20 18.75 14.70
CA MET A 202 3.37 18.19 16.04
C MET A 202 4.22 19.12 16.92
N GLN A 203 4.06 19.02 18.23
CA GLN A 203 4.92 19.69 19.20
C GLN A 203 6.34 19.10 19.14
N ASP A 204 7.35 19.97 19.20
CA ASP A 204 8.77 19.58 19.23
C ASP A 204 9.18 19.12 20.64
N ASP A 205 8.71 17.93 21.02
CA ASP A 205 9.08 17.26 22.27
C ASP A 205 9.48 15.80 21.99
N LEU A 206 10.74 15.49 22.25
CA LEU A 206 11.34 14.16 22.14
C LEU A 206 10.64 13.11 23.02
N ALA A 207 9.82 13.50 24.00
CA ALA A 207 8.93 12.59 24.72
C ALA A 207 7.85 11.91 23.82
N ASN A 208 7.62 12.42 22.60
CA ASN A 208 6.78 11.77 21.60
C ASN A 208 7.56 10.83 20.65
N PHE A 209 8.89 10.75 20.77
CA PHE A 209 9.71 9.88 19.92
C PHE A 209 9.25 8.42 20.03
N PRO A 210 9.10 7.66 18.91
CA PRO A 210 9.63 7.94 17.57
C PRO A 210 8.73 8.73 16.61
N LEU A 211 7.61 9.30 17.07
CA LEU A 211 6.79 10.18 16.22
C LEU A 211 7.54 11.49 15.89
N PRO A 212 7.35 12.08 14.69
CA PRO A 212 6.58 11.58 13.55
C PRO A 212 7.37 10.65 12.61
N PHE A 213 8.65 10.40 12.87
CA PHE A 213 9.56 9.63 12.00
C PHE A 213 9.08 8.18 11.83
N PHE A 214 8.54 7.59 12.89
CA PHE A 214 7.78 6.34 12.84
C PHE A 214 6.46 6.50 13.61
N ASP A 215 5.35 6.29 12.90
CA ASP A 215 4.03 6.15 13.50
C ASP A 215 3.59 4.68 13.37
N PRO A 216 3.25 3.97 14.47
CA PRO A 216 2.73 2.60 14.41
C PRO A 216 1.36 2.50 13.72
N ARG A 217 0.60 3.60 13.62
CA ARG A 217 -0.72 3.67 12.95
C ARG A 217 -0.62 3.72 11.42
N ASP A 218 0.58 3.74 10.88
CA ASP A 218 0.81 3.85 9.45
C ASP A 218 1.15 2.49 8.85
N SER A 219 0.23 1.92 8.06
CA SER A 219 0.47 0.65 7.35
C SER A 219 1.31 0.79 6.07
N ALA A 220 1.70 2.00 5.66
CA ALA A 220 2.55 2.20 4.48
C ALA A 220 4.03 1.89 4.77
N ARG A 221 4.78 1.47 3.74
CA ARG A 221 6.23 1.23 3.84
C ARG A 221 6.93 2.42 4.47
N LEU A 222 7.78 2.16 5.47
CA LEU A 222 8.57 3.20 6.10
C LEU A 222 9.61 3.74 5.10
N GLU A 223 9.51 5.02 4.75
CA GLU A 223 10.50 5.76 3.97
C GLU A 223 11.06 6.86 4.87
N LEU A 224 12.27 6.67 5.39
CA LEU A 224 12.91 7.62 6.32
C LEU A 224 14.27 8.07 5.76
N PRO A 225 14.32 9.22 5.06
CA PRO A 225 15.55 9.75 4.50
C PRO A 225 16.59 10.10 5.57
N VAL A 226 17.86 9.81 5.27
CA VAL A 226 19.04 10.17 6.07
C VAL A 226 19.89 11.16 5.29
N VAL A 227 20.24 12.27 5.93
CA VAL A 227 20.95 13.40 5.31
C VAL A 227 22.29 13.59 6.01
N PHE A 228 23.37 13.64 5.22
CA PHE A 228 24.71 14.01 5.66
C PHE A 228 25.18 15.28 4.94
N ALA A 229 26.21 15.96 5.46
CA ALA A 229 26.82 17.12 4.79
C ALA A 229 27.64 16.76 3.54
N GLY A 230 27.92 15.46 3.33
CA GLY A 230 28.77 14.96 2.25
C GLY A 230 28.93 13.44 2.38
N SER A 231 29.93 12.87 1.71
CA SER A 231 30.24 11.43 1.80
C SER A 231 30.58 11.01 3.24
N PRO A 232 29.77 10.12 3.88
CA PRO A 232 29.93 9.79 5.29
C PRO A 232 31.15 8.88 5.54
N SER A 233 31.79 9.05 6.69
CA SER A 233 32.85 8.15 7.18
C SER A 233 32.30 6.73 7.45
N VAL A 234 33.18 5.73 7.60
CA VAL A 234 32.76 4.36 7.96
C VAL A 234 32.02 4.33 9.31
N ALA A 235 32.39 5.19 10.26
CA ALA A 235 31.71 5.31 11.55
C ALA A 235 30.34 6.01 11.43
N GLN A 236 30.21 7.01 10.55
CA GLN A 236 28.94 7.66 10.22
C GLN A 236 27.99 6.70 9.47
N GLN A 237 28.52 5.86 8.57
CA GLN A 237 27.77 4.78 7.92
C GLN A 237 27.30 3.73 8.94
N ARG A 238 28.14 3.37 9.93
CA ARG A 238 27.78 2.48 11.04
C ARG A 238 26.68 3.08 11.94
N ALA A 239 26.73 4.39 12.21
CA ALA A 239 25.68 5.10 12.94
C ALA A 239 24.34 5.07 12.16
N ALA A 240 24.35 5.35 10.86
CA ALA A 240 23.16 5.21 10.01
C ALA A 240 22.64 3.78 9.95
N ALA A 241 23.51 2.77 9.85
CA ALA A 241 23.12 1.36 9.83
C ALA A 241 22.46 0.92 11.16
N LEU A 242 22.97 1.40 12.31
CA LEU A 242 22.37 1.15 13.62
C LEU A 242 20.98 1.78 13.74
N MET A 243 20.81 3.01 13.28
CA MET A 243 19.50 3.67 13.27
C MET A 243 18.52 2.98 12.30
N ALA A 244 18.96 2.63 11.10
CA ALA A 244 18.16 1.89 10.12
C ALA A 244 17.73 0.51 10.68
N SER A 245 18.58 -0.14 11.47
CA SER A 245 18.26 -1.39 12.17
C SER A 245 17.19 -1.18 13.25
N TYR A 246 17.27 -0.10 14.03
CA TYR A 246 16.26 0.26 15.04
C TYR A 246 14.88 0.53 14.40
N PHE A 247 14.83 1.41 13.39
CA PHE A 247 13.57 1.71 12.69
C PHE A 247 13.04 0.53 11.86
N GLY A 248 13.92 -0.29 11.28
CA GLY A 248 13.56 -1.53 10.58
C GLY A 248 12.97 -2.58 11.53
N GLY A 249 13.50 -2.69 12.75
CA GLY A 249 12.93 -3.51 13.82
C GLY A 249 11.51 -3.11 14.20
N MET A 250 11.24 -1.79 14.30
CA MET A 250 9.88 -1.28 14.56
C MET A 250 8.93 -1.43 13.37
N ALA A 251 9.40 -1.30 12.14
CA ALA A 251 8.59 -1.53 10.94
C ALA A 251 8.16 -3.00 10.77
N GLY A 252 9.01 -3.93 11.20
CA GLY A 252 8.75 -5.36 11.07
C GLY A 252 8.77 -5.87 9.62
N TRP A 253 8.56 -7.17 9.46
CA TRP A 253 8.73 -7.87 8.17
C TRP A 253 7.67 -7.48 7.13
N TRP A 254 6.44 -7.17 7.56
CA TRP A 254 5.28 -6.98 6.68
C TRP A 254 5.19 -5.56 6.09
N ARG A 255 5.63 -4.53 6.84
CA ARG A 255 5.55 -3.13 6.43
C ARG A 255 6.66 -2.76 5.44
N GLN A 256 7.83 -3.39 5.60
CA GLN A 256 9.10 -3.02 4.97
C GLN A 256 9.60 -1.61 5.38
N ALA A 257 10.89 -1.38 5.20
CA ALA A 257 11.53 -0.09 5.43
C ALA A 257 12.58 0.23 4.36
N ARG A 258 12.75 1.51 4.06
CA ARG A 258 13.77 2.06 3.17
C ARG A 258 14.31 3.35 3.78
N PHE A 259 15.62 3.53 3.67
CA PHE A 259 16.34 4.68 4.22
C PHE A 259 17.12 5.38 3.10
N PRO A 260 16.48 6.27 2.31
CA PRO A 260 17.17 6.98 1.23
C PRO A 260 18.28 7.88 1.79
N VAL A 261 19.53 7.65 1.39
CA VAL A 261 20.66 8.48 1.80
C VAL A 261 20.83 9.66 0.83
N SER A 262 21.13 10.84 1.37
CA SER A 262 21.29 12.08 0.61
C SER A 262 22.41 12.95 1.20
N PHE A 263 23.05 13.74 0.33
CA PHE A 263 24.19 14.60 0.68
C PHE A 263 23.82 16.06 0.41
N ASP A 264 23.95 16.88 1.44
CA ASP A 264 23.65 18.33 1.49
C ASP A 264 22.32 18.73 0.81
N ARG A 265 21.30 17.87 0.95
CA ARG A 265 19.99 18.05 0.32
C ARG A 265 18.93 17.35 1.16
N LEU A 266 17.94 18.12 1.63
CA LEU A 266 16.73 17.54 2.20
C LEU A 266 15.86 16.86 1.12
N PRO A 267 15.05 15.85 1.48
CA PRO A 267 13.95 15.43 0.62
C PRO A 267 12.98 16.61 0.38
N ALA A 268 12.24 16.59 -0.74
CA ALA A 268 11.24 17.63 -1.04
C ALA A 268 10.02 17.58 -0.10
N GLN A 269 9.73 16.42 0.48
CA GLN A 269 8.56 16.16 1.31
C GLN A 269 8.89 15.20 2.46
N GLY A 270 8.08 15.24 3.51
CA GLY A 270 8.22 14.36 4.68
C GLY A 270 9.30 14.79 5.68
N HIS A 271 9.47 13.95 6.70
CA HIS A 271 10.44 14.10 7.78
C HIS A 271 11.78 13.45 7.37
N ALA A 272 12.89 13.86 7.98
CA ALA A 272 14.20 13.28 7.71
C ALA A 272 15.06 13.21 8.97
N VAL A 273 16.07 12.33 8.95
CA VAL A 273 17.15 12.32 9.94
C VAL A 273 18.34 13.08 9.35
N VAL A 274 18.93 13.99 10.12
CA VAL A 274 20.20 14.63 9.79
C VAL A 274 21.27 14.06 10.70
N MET A 275 22.33 13.48 10.13
CA MET A 275 23.49 12.98 10.88
C MET A 275 24.71 13.83 10.55
N ALA A 276 25.32 14.42 11.58
CA ALA A 276 26.44 15.34 11.40
C ALA A 276 27.39 15.38 12.60
N VAL A 277 28.59 15.92 12.36
CA VAL A 277 29.59 16.19 13.39
C VAL A 277 30.08 17.62 13.27
N ASN A 278 30.64 18.18 14.34
CA ASN A 278 31.15 19.56 14.36
C ASN A 278 32.08 19.85 13.16
N GLY A 279 31.84 20.97 12.47
CA GLY A 279 32.58 21.35 11.25
C GLY A 279 32.17 20.60 9.98
N ARG A 280 31.16 19.72 10.04
CA ARG A 280 30.54 19.03 8.90
C ARG A 280 29.00 19.02 9.03
N PHE A 281 28.42 20.20 9.24
CA PHE A 281 26.97 20.40 9.20
C PHE A 281 26.50 20.60 7.75
N PRO A 282 25.37 19.99 7.30
CA PRO A 282 24.76 20.34 6.03
C PRO A 282 24.17 21.75 6.06
N SER A 283 24.02 22.35 4.88
CA SER A 283 23.46 23.70 4.62
C SER A 283 22.26 24.08 5.50
N VAL A 284 21.27 23.19 5.64
CA VAL A 284 20.06 23.41 6.46
C VAL A 284 20.33 23.72 7.95
N ILE A 285 21.47 23.28 8.48
CA ILE A 285 21.91 23.54 9.85
C ILE A 285 23.34 24.11 9.89
N ALA A 286 23.73 24.87 8.86
CA ALA A 286 25.06 25.50 8.78
C ALA A 286 25.33 26.45 9.96
N ASP A 287 24.31 27.19 10.41
CA ASP A 287 24.38 28.12 11.54
C ASP A 287 24.24 27.43 12.92
N HIS A 288 24.20 26.09 13.00
CA HIS A 288 24.05 25.38 14.26
C HIS A 288 25.32 25.46 15.11
N ALA A 289 25.16 25.78 16.40
CA ALA A 289 26.29 25.96 17.30
C ALA A 289 26.96 24.60 17.63
N PRO A 290 28.31 24.47 17.49
CA PRO A 290 29.03 23.22 17.73
C PRO A 290 28.66 22.54 19.05
N VAL A 291 28.29 21.26 18.97
CA VAL A 291 27.83 20.48 20.13
C VAL A 291 28.99 20.10 21.04
N LYS A 292 28.73 19.99 22.35
CA LYS A 292 29.73 19.67 23.39
C LYS A 292 29.82 18.18 23.73
N GLY A 293 29.01 17.36 23.08
CA GLY A 293 28.87 15.92 23.31
C GLY A 293 27.87 15.31 22.32
N PRO A 294 27.47 14.04 22.51
CA PRO A 294 26.37 13.42 21.77
C PRO A 294 25.04 14.15 22.04
N VAL A 295 24.35 14.58 20.98
CA VAL A 295 23.11 15.35 21.06
C VAL A 295 22.06 14.79 20.09
N ILE A 296 20.82 14.76 20.53
CA ILE A 296 19.63 14.44 19.74
C ILE A 296 18.67 15.62 19.85
N GLU A 297 18.20 16.14 18.73
CA GLU A 297 17.44 17.40 18.67
C GLU A 297 16.35 17.35 17.60
N LEU A 298 15.16 17.86 17.94
CA LEU A 298 14.06 18.06 16.99
C LEU A 298 14.11 19.49 16.46
N LEU A 299 14.12 19.62 15.13
CA LEU A 299 14.05 20.89 14.45
C LEU A 299 12.84 20.91 13.49
N SER A 300 11.92 21.85 13.70
CA SER A 300 10.94 22.27 12.70
C SER A 300 11.64 23.04 11.58
N LEU A 301 11.25 22.83 10.32
CA LEU A 301 11.69 23.73 9.24
C LEU A 301 10.98 25.09 9.37
N PRO A 302 11.68 26.24 9.22
CA PRO A 302 11.04 27.56 9.30
C PRO A 302 9.90 27.74 8.29
N ASP A 303 10.11 27.30 7.05
CA ASP A 303 9.13 27.43 5.96
C ASP A 303 8.04 26.34 5.99
N ASP A 304 8.25 25.25 6.74
CA ASP A 304 7.29 24.15 6.89
C ASP A 304 7.37 23.54 8.31
N PRO A 305 6.67 24.11 9.29
CA PRO A 305 6.63 23.59 10.67
C PRO A 305 5.96 22.21 10.82
N GLN A 306 5.34 21.68 9.75
CA GLN A 306 4.76 20.34 9.72
C GLN A 306 5.84 19.30 9.44
N ARG A 307 6.91 19.69 8.73
CA ARG A 307 8.10 18.87 8.50
C ARG A 307 9.09 19.03 9.65
N LYS A 308 9.59 17.88 10.10
CA LYS A 308 10.49 17.75 11.26
C LYS A 308 11.77 17.07 10.84
N LEU A 309 12.89 17.55 11.37
CA LEU A 309 14.20 16.93 11.27
C LEU A 309 14.58 16.34 12.63
N LEU A 310 15.05 15.09 12.63
CA LEU A 310 15.76 14.50 13.77
C LEU A 310 17.25 14.76 13.56
N LEU A 311 17.80 15.77 14.22
CA LEU A 311 19.23 16.01 14.22
C LEU A 311 19.88 15.03 15.21
N VAL A 312 20.85 14.26 14.75
CA VAL A 312 21.71 13.43 15.61
C VAL A 312 23.14 13.87 15.38
N LEU A 313 23.74 14.42 16.42
CA LEU A 313 24.94 15.26 16.36
C LEU A 313 25.98 14.78 17.37
N GLY A 314 27.25 15.03 17.06
CA GLY A 314 28.37 14.78 17.97
C GLY A 314 29.56 15.71 17.74
N ARG A 315 30.48 15.82 18.70
CA ARG A 315 31.78 16.47 18.47
C ARG A 315 32.58 15.75 17.40
N ASN A 316 32.45 14.42 17.37
CA ASN A 316 33.18 13.48 16.53
C ASN A 316 32.29 12.26 16.20
N ASP A 317 32.84 11.31 15.45
CA ASP A 317 32.16 10.09 15.02
C ASP A 317 31.90 9.07 16.17
N GLU A 318 32.48 9.27 17.34
CA GLU A 318 32.26 8.46 18.55
C GLU A 318 31.02 8.93 19.30
N ASP A 319 30.92 10.24 19.57
CA ASP A 319 29.70 10.89 20.06
C ASP A 319 28.50 10.55 19.16
N LEU A 320 28.66 10.61 17.83
CA LEU A 320 27.57 10.29 16.91
C LEU A 320 27.07 8.85 17.07
N GLN A 321 27.97 7.89 17.24
CA GLN A 321 27.60 6.49 17.51
C GLN A 321 26.96 6.32 18.89
N THR A 322 27.42 7.05 19.91
CA THR A 322 26.80 7.09 21.25
C THR A 322 25.38 7.66 21.18
N ALA A 323 25.15 8.73 20.43
CA ALA A 323 23.83 9.33 20.26
C ALA A 323 22.84 8.35 19.58
N VAL A 324 23.24 7.67 18.50
CA VAL A 324 22.39 6.63 17.90
C VAL A 324 22.21 5.42 18.83
N SER A 325 23.24 5.05 19.59
CA SER A 325 23.13 3.94 20.57
C SER A 325 22.13 4.25 21.69
N ALA A 326 22.02 5.52 22.10
CA ALA A 326 21.00 5.95 23.07
C ALA A 326 19.58 5.77 22.53
N ILE A 327 19.35 6.13 21.26
CA ILE A 327 18.08 5.91 20.55
C ILE A 327 17.77 4.41 20.48
N ALA A 328 18.72 3.60 20.00
CA ALA A 328 18.54 2.16 19.83
C ALA A 328 18.37 1.40 21.15
N ALA A 329 18.95 1.88 22.26
CA ALA A 329 18.81 1.27 23.58
C ALA A 329 17.48 1.61 24.28
N GLY A 330 16.76 2.66 23.87
CA GLY A 330 15.46 3.06 24.43
C GLY A 330 15.47 3.53 25.90
N ASN A 331 16.62 3.55 26.56
CA ASN A 331 16.76 3.83 27.99
C ASN A 331 16.96 5.32 28.33
N ALA A 332 17.17 6.18 27.34
CA ALA A 332 17.31 7.62 27.56
C ALA A 332 15.95 8.28 27.78
N LEU A 333 15.82 9.12 28.82
CA LEU A 333 14.61 9.90 29.10
C LEU A 333 14.49 11.07 28.13
N PHE A 334 14.07 10.76 26.90
CA PHE A 334 13.79 11.73 25.85
C PHE A 334 12.69 12.71 26.27
N ARG A 335 13.03 14.00 26.39
CA ARG A 335 12.15 15.11 26.78
C ARG A 335 12.64 16.45 26.22
N GLY A 336 11.70 17.31 25.84
CA GLY A 336 11.98 18.64 25.28
C GLY A 336 12.48 18.58 23.82
N THR A 337 12.87 19.73 23.28
CA THR A 337 13.36 19.84 21.90
C THR A 337 14.72 19.18 21.70
N ARG A 338 15.57 19.16 22.73
CA ARG A 338 16.98 18.76 22.66
C ARG A 338 17.40 17.97 23.89
N VAL A 339 18.08 16.84 23.67
CA VAL A 339 18.64 15.96 24.70
C VAL A 339 20.13 15.78 24.43
N GLN A 340 20.96 16.02 25.45
CA GLN A 340 22.34 15.55 25.48
C GLN A 340 22.39 14.17 26.11
N VAL A 341 23.24 13.28 25.60
CA VAL A 341 23.37 11.90 26.10
C VAL A 341 24.60 11.80 27.00
N ASP A 342 24.41 11.83 28.32
CA ASP A 342 25.55 11.81 29.25
C ASP A 342 26.12 10.38 29.46
N GLU A 343 25.27 9.34 29.45
CA GLU A 343 25.69 7.94 29.48
C GLU A 343 24.71 7.04 28.69
N VAL A 344 25.23 6.04 27.96
CA VAL A 344 24.42 4.95 27.38
C VAL A 344 24.73 3.66 28.14
N LYS A 345 23.83 3.28 29.05
CA LYS A 345 23.97 2.03 29.81
C LYS A 345 24.07 0.84 28.84
N PRO A 346 25.15 0.04 28.87
CA PRO A 346 25.33 -1.05 27.92
C PRO A 346 24.23 -2.10 28.06
N LEU A 347 23.73 -2.59 26.93
CA LEU A 347 22.78 -3.68 26.88
C LEU A 347 23.44 -4.97 27.40
N ALA A 348 22.67 -5.81 28.10
CA ALA A 348 23.16 -7.10 28.55
C ALA A 348 23.57 -7.99 27.34
N PRO A 349 24.64 -8.80 27.46
CA PRO A 349 25.04 -9.71 26.40
C PRO A 349 23.90 -10.61 25.92
N ARG A 350 23.77 -10.74 24.60
CA ARG A 350 22.75 -11.58 23.97
C ARG A 350 22.95 -13.04 24.34
N LYS A 351 21.86 -13.75 24.59
CA LYS A 351 21.83 -15.20 24.83
C LYS A 351 21.44 -15.95 23.54
N PRO A 352 21.77 -17.24 23.41
CA PRO A 352 21.19 -18.09 22.36
C PRO A 352 19.66 -17.97 22.35
N TYR A 353 19.08 -17.92 21.15
CA TYR A 353 17.64 -17.87 20.89
C TYR A 353 16.87 -16.68 21.48
N ASP A 354 17.54 -15.59 21.88
CA ASP A 354 16.89 -14.44 22.52
C ASP A 354 16.35 -13.35 21.57
N ALA A 355 16.40 -13.60 20.25
CA ALA A 355 16.00 -12.63 19.22
C ALA A 355 14.53 -12.18 19.42
N PRO A 356 14.21 -10.86 19.36
CA PRO A 356 12.86 -10.39 19.75
C PRO A 356 11.71 -10.93 18.89
N ASN A 357 12.00 -11.30 17.64
CA ASN A 357 11.03 -11.81 16.69
C ASN A 357 10.99 -13.35 16.65
N TRP A 358 11.70 -14.05 17.53
CA TRP A 358 11.66 -15.51 17.67
C TRP A 358 10.77 -15.93 18.84
N VAL A 359 10.07 -17.04 18.66
CA VAL A 359 9.26 -17.69 19.69
C VAL A 359 10.19 -18.19 20.79
N ARG A 360 9.90 -17.82 22.05
CA ARG A 360 10.73 -18.19 23.20
C ARG A 360 10.68 -19.70 23.45
N THR A 361 11.85 -20.33 23.48
CA THR A 361 12.02 -21.77 23.71
C THR A 361 12.36 -22.11 25.16
N ASP A 362 12.68 -21.11 25.99
CA ASP A 362 13.06 -21.26 27.40
C ASP A 362 11.86 -21.26 28.37
N ARG A 363 10.64 -21.00 27.89
CA ARG A 363 9.41 -21.00 28.69
C ARG A 363 8.16 -21.22 27.83
N ALA A 364 7.05 -21.53 28.47
CA ALA A 364 5.74 -21.49 27.82
C ALA A 364 5.42 -20.07 27.30
N VAL A 365 4.97 -20.01 26.05
CA VAL A 365 4.58 -18.78 25.34
C VAL A 365 3.06 -18.66 25.32
N ARG A 366 2.53 -17.47 25.63
CA ARG A 366 1.09 -17.19 25.55
C ARG A 366 0.72 -16.79 24.12
N PHE A 367 -0.47 -17.15 23.63
CA PHE A 367 -0.96 -16.67 22.32
C PHE A 367 -0.98 -15.13 22.22
N ALA A 368 -1.15 -14.42 23.33
CA ALA A 368 -1.04 -12.95 23.41
C ALA A 368 0.35 -12.39 23.03
N GLU A 369 1.40 -13.21 23.05
CA GLU A 369 2.77 -12.86 22.64
C GLU A 369 3.01 -13.13 21.14
N LEU A 370 2.02 -13.71 20.44
CA LEU A 370 2.08 -14.11 19.02
C LEU A 370 1.08 -13.32 18.15
N LEU A 371 0.59 -12.17 18.65
CA LEU A 371 -0.40 -11.35 17.94
C LEU A 371 0.27 -10.24 17.14
N ASP A 372 0.04 -10.26 15.84
CA ASP A 372 0.30 -9.16 14.91
C ASP A 372 -0.61 -7.94 15.23
N TYR A 373 -1.83 -8.16 15.75
CA TYR A 373 -2.77 -7.10 16.15
C TYR A 373 -3.74 -7.51 17.28
N PRO A 374 -4.23 -6.56 18.13
CA PRO A 374 -4.97 -6.89 19.37
C PRO A 374 -6.27 -7.68 19.21
N GLN A 375 -6.86 -7.70 18.02
CA GLN A 375 -8.13 -8.39 17.75
C GLN A 375 -7.98 -9.73 16.99
N GLN A 376 -6.75 -10.20 16.73
CA GLN A 376 -6.48 -11.39 15.92
C GLN A 376 -7.08 -12.69 16.47
N LEU A 377 -7.32 -12.79 17.79
CA LEU A 377 -8.00 -13.92 18.42
C LEU A 377 -9.54 -13.80 18.41
N ARG A 378 -10.11 -12.78 17.77
CA ARG A 378 -11.57 -12.57 17.69
C ARG A 378 -12.08 -13.00 16.32
N ALA A 379 -13.09 -13.86 16.32
CA ALA A 379 -13.85 -14.21 15.12
C ALA A 379 -15.35 -14.25 15.47
N SER A 380 -16.21 -13.96 14.49
CA SER A 380 -17.67 -13.87 14.69
C SER A 380 -18.43 -14.21 13.38
N GLY A 381 -19.74 -14.46 13.51
CA GLY A 381 -20.60 -14.90 12.41
C GLY A 381 -20.88 -16.40 12.41
N ILE A 382 -21.87 -16.82 11.60
CA ILE A 382 -22.37 -18.21 11.52
C ILE A 382 -21.26 -19.20 11.12
N ALA A 383 -20.35 -18.77 10.25
CA ALA A 383 -19.11 -19.45 9.96
C ALA A 383 -17.98 -18.41 9.90
N PRO A 384 -17.05 -18.38 10.86
CA PRO A 384 -15.93 -17.42 10.84
C PRO A 384 -14.90 -17.74 9.74
N GLN A 385 -13.84 -16.92 9.67
CA GLN A 385 -12.56 -17.27 9.04
C GLN A 385 -11.66 -17.94 10.10
N PRO A 386 -10.69 -18.81 9.71
CA PRO A 386 -9.75 -19.40 10.66
C PRO A 386 -8.84 -18.33 11.27
N ILE A 387 -8.59 -18.43 12.57
CA ILE A 387 -7.59 -17.61 13.27
C ILE A 387 -6.21 -18.17 12.94
N VAL A 388 -5.36 -17.34 12.31
CA VAL A 388 -3.98 -17.70 11.96
C VAL A 388 -3.03 -17.00 12.93
N LEU A 389 -2.14 -17.77 13.55
CA LEU A 389 -1.02 -17.29 14.36
C LEU A 389 0.28 -17.78 13.71
N ASN A 390 1.23 -16.88 13.52
CA ASN A 390 2.52 -17.18 12.90
C ASN A 390 3.57 -17.49 13.98
N LEU A 391 4.46 -18.45 13.70
CA LEU A 391 5.52 -18.89 14.61
C LEU A 391 6.87 -18.78 13.89
N ASN A 392 7.77 -17.96 14.43
CA ASN A 392 9.16 -17.85 13.96
C ASN A 392 10.06 -18.65 14.91
N LEU A 393 10.60 -19.78 14.45
CA LEU A 393 11.57 -20.56 15.20
C LEU A 393 13.01 -20.26 14.73
N PRO A 394 14.02 -20.41 15.62
CA PRO A 394 15.42 -20.57 15.22
C PRO A 394 15.59 -21.67 14.15
N LEU A 395 16.50 -21.45 13.19
CA LEU A 395 16.70 -22.31 12.01
C LEU A 395 17.42 -23.64 12.30
N ASP A 396 17.89 -23.81 13.53
CA ASP A 396 18.68 -24.92 14.05
C ASP A 396 17.90 -25.82 15.03
N LEU A 397 16.59 -25.57 15.20
CA LEU A 397 15.66 -26.49 15.86
C LEU A 397 15.02 -27.43 14.83
N PHE A 398 14.98 -28.72 15.18
CA PHE A 398 14.48 -29.83 14.37
C PHE A 398 13.53 -30.70 15.19
#